data_AF-A0A968D2X0-F1
#
_entry.id   AF-A0A968D2X0-F1
#
_cell.length_a   1.000
_cell.length_b   1.000
_cell.length_c   1.000
_cell.angle_alpha   90.00
_cell.angle_beta   90.00
_cell.angle_gamma   90.00
#
_symmetry.space_group_name_H-M   'P 1'
#
loop_
_entity.id
_entity.type
_entity.pdbx_description
1 polymer ?
#
loop_
_entity_poly.entity_id
_entity_poly.type
_entity_poly.pdbx_seq_one_letter_code
_entity_poly.pdbx_strand_id
1 'polypeptide(L)'
;MSTKIKVLYIAGPSRSGSTVLSNLLGEVEGFFNAGELIDIWDRGIETEGRCGCGVHISECGIWHTVLDRMMATPNHIDVQLMIRQRDDAAHSRKVLWYMGVPGASSRLKRQLRPYTRALEM
;
A
#
# COMPACT_ATOMS: atom_id res chain seq x y z
N MET A 1 24.31 -5.34 -9.14
CA MET A 1 23.57 -4.16 -9.61
C MET A 1 22.17 -4.23 -9.01
N SER A 2 21.75 -3.25 -8.19
CA SER A 2 20.38 -3.20 -7.70
C SER A 2 19.48 -2.73 -8.85
N THR A 3 18.71 -3.65 -9.43
CA THR A 3 17.74 -3.34 -10.47
C THR A 3 16.53 -2.65 -9.83
N LYS A 4 16.31 -1.38 -10.16
CA LYS A 4 15.12 -0.65 -9.69
C LYS A 4 13.85 -1.31 -10.23
N ILE A 5 12.89 -1.58 -9.34
CA ILE A 5 11.57 -2.08 -9.73
C ILE A 5 10.78 -0.94 -10.39
N LYS A 6 10.23 -1.18 -11.57
CA LYS A 6 9.32 -0.23 -12.23
C LYS A 6 7.93 -0.41 -11.62
N VAL A 7 7.35 0.69 -11.12
CA VAL A 7 6.03 0.70 -10.50
C VAL A 7 5.09 1.56 -11.35
N LEU A 8 3.96 0.99 -11.77
CA LEU A 8 2.86 1.73 -12.38
C LEU A 8 1.79 1.99 -11.30
N TYR A 9 1.62 3.25 -10.90
CA TYR A 9 0.62 3.63 -9.91
C TYR A 9 -0.65 4.14 -10.60
N ILE A 10 -1.78 3.47 -10.35
CA ILE A 10 -3.09 3.84 -10.89
C ILE A 10 -3.81 4.72 -9.86
N ALA A 11 -4.05 5.98 -10.22
CA ALA A 11 -4.74 6.95 -9.37
C ALA A 11 -6.01 7.47 -10.06
N GLY A 12 -7.09 7.64 -9.29
CA GLY A 12 -8.36 8.16 -9.77
C GLY A 12 -9.41 8.24 -8.67
N PRO A 13 -10.57 8.87 -8.93
CA PRO A 13 -11.68 8.86 -8.00
C PRO A 13 -12.21 7.44 -7.80
N SER A 14 -12.84 7.19 -6.65
CA SER A 14 -13.48 5.90 -6.38
C SER A 14 -14.49 5.57 -7.48
N ARG A 15 -14.61 4.28 -7.82
CA ARG A 15 -15.56 3.75 -8.83
C ARG A 15 -15.30 4.21 -10.27
N SER A 16 -14.06 4.57 -10.60
CA SER A 16 -13.62 4.95 -11.96
C SER A 16 -13.15 3.79 -12.85
N GLY A 17 -13.30 2.54 -12.40
CA GLY A 17 -12.83 1.35 -13.14
C GLY A 17 -11.33 1.04 -12.94
N SER A 18 -10.67 1.65 -11.96
CA SER A 18 -9.26 1.37 -11.62
C SER A 18 -8.98 -0.12 -11.38
N THR A 19 -9.89 -0.85 -10.74
CA THR A 19 -9.78 -2.29 -10.52
C THR A 19 -9.87 -3.09 -11.82
N VAL A 20 -10.74 -2.69 -12.75
CA VAL A 20 -10.85 -3.36 -14.07
C VAL A 20 -9.55 -3.12 -14.85
N LEU A 21 -9.05 -1.89 -14.85
CA LEU A 21 -7.80 -1.55 -15.50
C LEU A 21 -6.59 -2.30 -14.90
N SER A 22 -6.48 -2.39 -13.57
CA SER A 22 -5.37 -3.09 -12.92
C SER A 22 -5.41 -4.59 -13.20
N ASN A 23 -6.60 -5.20 -13.25
CA ASN A 23 -6.76 -6.60 -13.62
C ASN A 23 -6.36 -6.85 -15.08
N LEU A 24 -6.83 -6.03 -16.03
CA LEU A 24 -6.46 -6.16 -17.45
C LEU A 24 -4.94 -6.04 -17.65
N LEU A 25 -4.29 -5.11 -16.95
CA LEU A 25 -2.84 -4.97 -16.99
C LEU A 25 -2.13 -6.16 -16.33
N GLY A 26 -2.72 -6.77 -15.30
CA GLY A 26 -2.20 -7.97 -14.65
C GLY A 26 -2.16 -9.21 -15.54
N GLU A 27 -2.98 -9.27 -16.60
CA GLU A 27 -2.96 -10.34 -17.60
C GLU A 27 -1.82 -10.18 -18.64
N VAL A 28 -1.16 -9.02 -18.68
CA VAL A 28 -0.05 -8.77 -19.60
C VAL A 28 1.24 -9.38 -19.04
N GLU A 29 1.97 -10.13 -19.87
CA GLU A 29 3.25 -10.72 -19.47
C GLU A 29 4.22 -9.66 -18.93
N GLY A 30 4.81 -9.94 -17.77
CA GLY A 30 5.75 -9.04 -17.09
C GLY A 30 5.10 -7.99 -16.18
N PHE A 31 3.76 -7.93 -16.12
CA PHE A 31 3.05 -7.15 -15.10
C PHE A 31 2.71 -7.99 -13.89
N PHE A 32 2.74 -7.35 -12.72
CA PHE A 32 2.24 -7.91 -11.46
C PHE A 32 1.24 -6.94 -10.86
N ASN A 33 -0.04 -7.33 -10.81
CA ASN A 33 -1.07 -6.54 -10.13
C ASN A 33 -1.00 -6.82 -8.62
N ALA A 34 -0.42 -5.87 -7.88
CA ALA A 34 -0.27 -5.97 -6.43
C ALA A 34 -1.56 -5.59 -5.65
N GLY A 35 -2.63 -5.18 -6.34
CA GLY A 35 -3.86 -4.72 -5.71
C GLY A 35 -3.70 -3.38 -4.96
N GLU A 36 -4.65 -3.11 -4.06
CA GLU A 36 -4.68 -1.87 -3.27
C GLU A 36 -3.77 -1.99 -2.04
N LEU A 37 -2.44 -1.88 -2.25
CA LEU A 37 -1.44 -2.03 -1.17
C LEU A 37 -1.63 -1.07 0.01
N ILE A 38 -2.31 0.06 -0.22
CA ILE A 38 -2.63 1.01 0.84
C ILE A 38 -3.58 0.42 1.90
N ASP A 39 -4.35 -0.59 1.53
CA ASP A 39 -5.33 -1.29 2.37
C ASP A 39 -4.79 -2.61 2.92
N ILE A 40 -3.50 -2.92 2.71
CA ILE A 40 -2.93 -4.19 3.18
C ILE A 40 -2.89 -4.31 4.71
N TRP A 41 -2.76 -3.17 5.42
CA TRP A 41 -2.61 -3.19 6.87
C TRP A 41 -3.90 -3.58 7.59
N ASP A 42 -5.01 -2.94 7.24
CA ASP A 42 -6.32 -3.18 7.84
C ASP A 42 -7.02 -4.34 7.14
N ARG A 43 -7.33 -4.20 5.84
CA ARG A 43 -8.10 -5.21 5.10
C ARG A 43 -7.32 -6.49 4.85
N GLY A 44 -6.00 -6.44 4.88
CA GLY A 44 -5.14 -7.60 4.75
C GLY A 44 -4.81 -8.21 6.09
N ILE A 45 -3.87 -7.59 6.81
CA ILE A 45 -3.18 -8.17 7.97
C ILE A 45 -4.06 -8.14 9.22
N GLU A 46 -4.65 -7.00 9.56
CA GLU A 46 -5.46 -6.87 10.78
C GLU A 46 -6.70 -7.75 10.74
N THR A 47 -7.40 -7.82 9.60
CA THR A 47 -8.65 -8.58 9.48
C THR A 47 -8.49 -9.99 8.91
N GLU A 48 -7.26 -10.45 8.63
CA GLU A 48 -7.02 -11.68 7.84
C GLU A 48 -7.87 -11.72 6.57
N GLY A 49 -7.72 -10.70 5.72
CA GLY A 49 -8.51 -10.56 4.51
C GLY A 49 -8.24 -11.62 3.45
N ARG A 50 -9.12 -11.68 2.46
CA ARG A 50 -8.94 -12.54 1.29
C ARG A 50 -8.18 -11.83 0.19
N CYS A 51 -7.23 -12.53 -0.41
CA CYS A 51 -6.58 -12.12 -1.65
C CYS A 51 -7.53 -12.28 -2.84
N GLY A 52 -7.22 -11.65 -3.99
CA GLY A 52 -7.94 -11.85 -5.24
C GLY A 52 -7.99 -13.30 -5.75
N CYS A 53 -7.09 -14.17 -5.27
CA CYS A 53 -7.14 -15.61 -5.52
C CYS A 53 -8.23 -16.35 -4.71
N GLY A 54 -8.87 -15.68 -3.75
CA GLY A 54 -9.99 -16.22 -2.97
C GLY A 54 -9.63 -16.79 -1.60
N VAL A 55 -8.35 -17.06 -1.30
CA VAL A 55 -7.89 -17.53 0.03
C VAL A 55 -7.44 -16.36 0.92
N HIS A 56 -7.24 -16.62 2.21
CA HIS A 56 -6.69 -15.62 3.14
C HIS A 56 -5.28 -15.20 2.73
N ILE A 57 -4.87 -13.95 3.02
CA ILE A 57 -3.54 -13.46 2.62
C ILE A 57 -2.40 -14.27 3.26
N SER A 58 -2.63 -14.82 4.45
CA SER A 58 -1.74 -15.72 5.18
C SER A 58 -1.60 -17.11 4.52
N GLU A 59 -2.54 -17.49 3.65
CA GLU A 59 -2.55 -18.76 2.91
C GLU A 59 -2.24 -18.57 1.42
N CYS A 60 -2.24 -17.32 0.94
CA CYS A 60 -1.97 -17.00 -0.45
C CYS A 60 -0.50 -17.27 -0.78
N GLY A 61 -0.23 -18.11 -1.79
CA GLY A 61 1.14 -18.50 -2.17
C GLY A 61 2.08 -17.36 -2.55
N ILE A 62 1.56 -16.15 -2.79
CA ILE A 62 2.37 -14.94 -3.01
C ILE A 62 2.49 -14.16 -1.70
N TRP A 63 1.35 -13.74 -1.13
CA TRP A 63 1.33 -12.85 0.02
C TRP A 63 1.91 -13.48 1.29
N HIS A 64 1.65 -14.76 1.54
CA HIS A 64 2.23 -15.48 2.67
C HIS A 64 3.76 -15.34 2.71
N THR A 65 4.43 -15.59 1.57
CA THR A 65 5.90 -15.45 1.48
C THR A 65 6.37 -14.02 1.70
N VAL A 66 5.60 -13.02 1.26
CA VAL A 66 5.92 -11.61 1.48
C VAL A 66 5.79 -11.25 2.96
N LEU A 67 4.69 -11.65 3.60
CA LEU A 67 4.42 -11.40 5.00
C LEU A 67 5.44 -12.08 5.91
N ASP A 68 5.78 -13.34 5.64
CA ASP A 68 6.79 -14.08 6.40
C ASP A 68 8.15 -13.37 6.39
N ARG A 69 8.59 -12.90 5.22
CA ARG A 69 9.84 -12.13 5.10
C ARG A 69 9.77 -10.80 5.85
N MET A 70 8.61 -10.14 5.78
CA MET A 70 8.38 -8.88 6.47
C MET A 70 8.43 -9.08 7.99
N MET A 71 7.81 -10.14 8.51
CA MET A 71 7.77 -10.47 9.94
C MET A 71 9.10 -11.02 10.47
N ALA A 72 9.91 -11.66 9.62
CA ALA A 72 11.26 -12.11 9.98
C ALA A 72 12.28 -10.97 10.12
N THR A 73 11.90 -9.73 9.79
CA THR A 73 12.78 -8.56 9.88
C THR A 73 12.92 -8.11 11.34
N PRO A 74 14.14 -7.74 11.81
CA PRO A 74 14.35 -7.29 13.20
C PRO A 74 13.53 -6.05 13.59
N ASN A 75 13.14 -5.23 12.61
CA ASN A 75 12.21 -4.14 12.84
C ASN A 75 10.77 -4.68 12.88
N HIS A 76 10.19 -4.72 14.09
CA HIS A 76 8.78 -5.02 14.26
C HIS A 76 7.92 -3.92 13.61
N ILE A 77 7.08 -4.29 12.65
CA ILE A 77 6.11 -3.38 12.03
C ILE A 77 4.86 -3.33 12.89
N ASP A 78 4.60 -2.17 13.50
CA ASP A 78 3.35 -1.90 14.21
C ASP A 78 2.23 -1.61 13.20
N VAL A 79 1.39 -2.62 12.94
CA VAL A 79 0.24 -2.56 12.02
C VAL A 79 -0.72 -1.43 12.39
N GLN A 80 -0.99 -1.23 13.68
CA GLN A 80 -1.91 -0.20 14.17
C GLN A 80 -1.34 1.21 13.95
N LEU A 81 -0.02 1.37 14.04
CA LEU A 81 0.63 2.61 13.66
C LEU A 81 0.52 2.86 12.15
N MET A 82 0.71 1.83 11.32
CA MET A 82 0.63 1.97 9.86
C MET A 82 -0.76 2.43 9.41
N ILE A 83 -1.83 1.83 9.95
CA ILE A 83 -3.22 2.21 9.68
C ILE A 83 -3.46 3.67 10.06
N ARG A 84 -3.13 4.06 11.30
CA ARG A 84 -3.33 5.43 11.79
C ARG A 84 -2.60 6.46 10.94
N GLN A 85 -1.34 6.20 10.57
CA GLN A 85 -0.54 7.13 9.77
C GLN A 85 -1.05 7.27 8.35
N ARG A 86 -1.50 6.17 7.74
CA ARG A 86 -2.20 6.20 6.46
C ARG A 86 -3.46 7.05 6.54
N ASP A 87 -4.34 6.81 7.50
CA ASP A 87 -5.63 7.52 7.61
C ASP A 87 -5.44 9.03 7.87
N ASP A 88 -4.40 9.37 8.64
CA ASP A 88 -4.00 10.75 8.89
C ASP A 88 -3.43 11.47 7.67
N ALA A 89 -2.92 10.75 6.67
CA ALA A 89 -2.24 11.32 5.51
C ALA A 89 -3.03 11.21 4.20
N ALA A 90 -3.72 10.08 3.98
CA ALA A 90 -4.25 9.66 2.69
C ALA A 90 -5.72 10.05 2.46
N HIS A 91 -6.40 10.62 3.46
CA HIS A 91 -7.81 10.96 3.30
C HIS A 91 -7.99 12.06 2.25
N SER A 92 -8.78 11.76 1.21
CA SER A 92 -9.04 12.65 0.05
C SER A 92 -9.46 14.08 0.42
N ARG A 93 -10.14 14.26 1.55
CA ARG A 93 -10.52 15.58 2.10
C ARG A 93 -9.33 16.51 2.38
N LYS A 94 -8.14 15.95 2.60
CA LYS A 94 -6.90 16.69 2.85
C LYS A 94 -6.18 17.11 1.57
N VAL A 95 -6.57 16.59 0.39
CA VAL A 95 -5.93 16.90 -0.91
C VAL A 95 -5.98 18.39 -1.21
N LEU A 96 -7.17 19.02 -1.06
CA LEU A 96 -7.31 20.46 -1.27
C LEU A 96 -6.44 21.27 -0.31
N TRP A 97 -6.29 20.81 0.94
CA TRP A 97 -5.42 21.43 1.92
C TRP A 97 -3.94 21.31 1.53
N TYR A 98 -3.48 20.14 1.09
CA TYR A 98 -2.11 19.92 0.63
C TYR A 98 -1.75 20.73 -0.62
N MET A 99 -2.72 21.00 -1.50
CA MET A 99 -2.53 21.81 -2.70
C MET A 99 -2.62 23.32 -2.43
N GLY A 100 -3.46 23.75 -1.48
CA GLY A 100 -3.78 25.16 -1.26
C GLY A 100 -2.96 25.86 -0.17
N VAL A 101 -2.33 25.13 0.76
CA VAL A 101 -1.63 25.72 1.91
C VAL A 101 -0.10 25.64 1.74
N PRO A 102 0.63 26.77 1.75
CA PRO A 102 2.08 26.77 1.69
C PRO A 102 2.70 25.91 2.80
N GLY A 103 3.60 25.00 2.41
CA GLY A 103 4.29 24.09 3.35
C GLY A 103 3.48 22.87 3.81
N ALA A 104 2.23 22.71 3.36
CA ALA A 104 1.40 21.56 3.67
C ALA A 104 1.98 20.24 3.14
N SER A 105 2.56 20.24 1.94
CA SER A 105 3.26 19.09 1.37
C SER A 105 4.49 18.67 2.18
N SER A 106 5.26 19.63 2.69
CA SER A 106 6.40 19.37 3.59
C SER A 106 5.94 18.79 4.93
N ARG A 107 4.79 19.26 5.45
CA ARG A 107 4.17 18.71 6.66
C ARG A 107 3.69 17.27 6.45
N LEU A 108 3.04 16.98 5.32
CA LEU A 108 2.64 15.63 4.93
C LEU A 108 3.84 14.69 4.87
N LYS A 109 4.89 15.08 4.15
CA LYS A 109 6.14 14.30 4.07
C LYS A 109 6.68 14.00 5.46
N ARG A 110 6.70 15.00 6.35
CA ARG A 110 7.13 14.83 7.75
C ARG A 110 6.26 13.85 8.52
N GLN A 111 4.94 13.91 8.36
CA GLN A 111 3.98 13.00 9.02
C GLN A 111 4.14 11.55 8.55
N LEU A 112 4.43 11.34 7.26
CA LEU A 112 4.63 10.02 6.67
C LEU A 112 6.02 9.41 6.93
N ARG A 113 6.97 10.16 7.52
CA ARG A 113 8.33 9.64 7.75
C ARG A 113 8.39 8.35 8.56
N PRO A 114 7.60 8.15 9.63
CA PRO A 114 7.66 6.89 10.36
C PRO A 114 7.08 5.74 9.53
N TYR A 115 6.05 6.00 8.72
CA TYR A 115 5.47 5.03 7.79
C TYR A 115 6.50 4.60 6.74
N THR A 116 7.20 5.55 6.11
CA THR A 116 8.23 5.21 5.12
C THR A 116 9.43 4.51 5.75
N ARG A 117 9.86 4.94 6.95
CA ARG A 117 10.97 4.29 7.67
C ARG A 117 10.66 2.87 8.12
N ALA A 118 9.41 2.59 8.51
CA ALA A 118 8.99 1.24 8.86
C ALA A 118 9.06 0.29 7.66
N LEU A 119 9.00 0.82 6.43
CA LEU A 119 9.10 0.07 5.18
C LEU A 119 10.50 0.06 4.56
N GLU A 120 11.40 0.91 5.03
CA GLU A 120 12.82 0.92 4.65
C GLU A 120 13.54 -0.17 5.47
N MET A 121 13.77 -1.33 4.84
CA MET A 121 14.57 -2.44 5.38
C MET A 121 16.06 -2.11 5.38
#